data_AF-A0A8S9N8A3-F1
#
_entry.id   AF-A0A8S9N8A3-F1
#
_cell.length_a   1.000
_cell.length_b   1.000
_cell.length_c   1.000
_cell.angle_alpha   90.00
_cell.angle_beta   90.00
_cell.angle_gamma   90.00
#
_symmetry.space_group_name_H-M   'P 1'
#
loop_
_entity.id
_entity.type
_entity.pdbx_description
1 polymer ?
#
loop_
_entity_poly.entity_id
_entity_poly.type
_entity_poly.pdbx_seq_one_letter_code
_entity_poly.pdbx_strand_id
1 'polypeptide(L)'
;MVCFKFINIAVPGTIDERAINTKRVLNLWERNENHTLCLKSARAVGCSVVNIGTRDLDEGRPHLVLGLISQLIKIQLLTDLSLKKMPQLIELVEDSDVMIKHISF
;
A
#
# COMPACT_ATOMS: atom_id res chain seq x y z
N MET A 1 15.05 -5.58 2.14
CA MET A 1 14.80 -5.05 3.51
C MET A 1 13.98 -3.75 3.52
N VAL A 2 14.11 -2.86 2.52
CA VAL A 2 13.41 -1.56 2.47
C VAL A 2 11.87 -1.68 2.40
N CYS A 3 11.35 -2.71 1.72
CA CYS A 3 9.94 -2.82 1.39
C CYS A 3 8.98 -2.94 2.60
N PHE A 4 9.31 -3.73 3.64
CA PHE A 4 8.44 -3.91 4.81
C PHE A 4 8.26 -2.64 5.63
N LYS A 5 9.35 -1.86 5.77
CA LYS A 5 9.31 -0.57 6.47
C LYS A 5 8.38 0.40 5.76
N PHE A 6 8.45 0.47 4.43
CA PHE A 6 7.55 1.31 3.65
C PHE A 6 6.08 0.91 3.79
N ILE A 7 5.78 -0.39 3.79
CA ILE A 7 4.41 -0.88 3.99
C ILE A 7 3.89 -0.48 5.37
N ASN A 8 4.67 -0.68 6.44
CA ASN A 8 4.28 -0.28 7.79
C ASN A 8 4.25 1.25 8.01
N ILE A 9 5.00 2.04 7.23
CA ILE A 9 4.87 3.50 7.21
C ILE A 9 3.56 3.91 6.54
N ALA A 10 3.21 3.28 5.41
CA ALA A 10 2.01 3.59 4.66
C ALA A 10 0.74 3.18 5.42
N VAL A 11 0.75 1.98 6.02
CA VAL A 11 -0.35 1.43 6.83
C VAL A 11 0.24 0.73 8.06
N PRO A 12 0.26 1.41 9.22
CA PRO A 12 0.83 0.86 10.46
C PRO A 12 0.19 -0.46 10.87
N GLY A 13 1.01 -1.40 11.34
CA GLY A 13 0.56 -2.70 11.83
C GLY A 13 0.23 -3.73 10.74
N THR A 14 0.48 -3.43 9.46
CA THR A 14 0.26 -4.40 8.36
C THR A 14 1.15 -5.63 8.47
N ILE A 15 2.43 -5.43 8.79
CA ILE A 15 3.43 -6.49 8.88
C ILE A 15 3.94 -6.55 10.31
N ASP A 16 3.74 -7.70 10.96
CA ASP A 16 4.43 -7.98 12.22
C ASP A 16 5.92 -8.18 11.95
N GLU A 17 6.76 -7.32 12.54
CA GLU A 17 8.21 -7.38 12.38
C GLU A 17 8.80 -8.72 12.85
N ARG A 18 8.10 -9.44 13.74
CA ARG A 18 8.48 -10.79 14.20
C ARG A 18 8.40 -11.84 13.10
N ALA A 19 7.60 -11.62 12.07
CA ALA A 19 7.48 -12.52 10.92
C ALA A 19 8.61 -12.31 9.89
N ILE A 20 9.47 -11.29 10.06
CA ILE A 20 10.54 -10.97 9.13
C ILE A 20 11.81 -11.73 9.54
N ASN A 21 12.43 -12.42 8.58
CA ASN A 21 13.76 -12.98 8.79
C ASN A 21 14.80 -11.84 8.83
N THR A 22 15.37 -11.56 10.01
CA THR A 22 16.26 -10.41 10.29
C THR A 22 17.73 -10.77 10.53
N LYS A 23 18.13 -12.01 10.25
CA LYS A 23 19.53 -12.46 10.39
C LYS A 23 20.47 -11.59 9.54
N ARG A 24 21.70 -11.36 10.02
CA ARG A 24 22.73 -10.56 9.32
C ARG A 24 23.06 -11.12 7.93
N VAL A 25 23.08 -12.44 7.81
CA VAL A 25 23.24 -13.16 6.54
C VAL A 25 22.01 -14.05 6.38
N LEU A 26 21.21 -13.76 5.36
CA LEU A 26 20.03 -14.54 5.02
C LEU A 26 20.37 -15.55 3.93
N ASN A 27 19.92 -16.78 4.12
CA ASN A 27 19.98 -17.78 3.06
C ASN A 27 18.95 -17.47 1.95
N LEU A 28 19.05 -18.17 0.81
CA LEU A 28 18.17 -17.93 -0.34
C LEU A 28 16.68 -18.13 0.00
N TRP A 29 16.37 -19.10 0.86
CA TRP A 29 15.01 -19.43 1.24
C TRP A 29 14.40 -18.35 2.15
N GLU A 30 15.10 -17.95 3.21
CA GLU A 30 14.69 -16.89 4.14
C GLU A 30 14.48 -15.56 3.41
N ARG A 31 15.32 -15.28 2.40
CA ARG A 31 15.16 -14.10 1.54
C ARG A 31 13.92 -14.19 0.67
N ASN A 32 13.66 -15.34 0.05
CA ASN A 32 12.45 -15.57 -0.73
C ASN A 32 11.18 -15.51 0.13
N GLU A 33 11.21 -16.03 1.36
CA GLU A 33 10.11 -15.89 2.32
C GLU A 33 9.83 -14.42 2.62
N ASN A 34 10.88 -13.64 2.91
CA ASN A 34 10.77 -12.21 3.09
C ASN A 34 10.10 -11.55 1.86
N HIS A 35 10.57 -11.80 0.64
CA HIS A 35 9.95 -11.23 -0.57
C HIS A 35 8.49 -11.66 -0.75
N THR A 36 8.16 -12.91 -0.42
CA THR A 36 6.79 -13.43 -0.47
C THR A 36 5.88 -12.73 0.53
N LEU A 37 6.36 -12.55 1.77
CA LEU A 37 5.65 -11.81 2.82
C LEU A 37 5.39 -10.37 2.39
N CYS A 38 6.37 -9.72 1.76
CA CYS A 38 6.23 -8.37 1.24
C CYS A 38 5.10 -8.27 0.20
N LEU A 39 5.11 -9.13 -0.81
CA LEU A 39 4.11 -9.10 -1.89
C LEU A 39 2.70 -9.39 -1.37
N LYS A 40 2.56 -10.36 -0.46
CA LYS A 40 1.28 -10.68 0.20
C LYS A 40 0.76 -9.49 1.00
N SER A 41 1.63 -8.85 1.78
CA SER A 41 1.27 -7.69 2.60
C SER A 41 0.89 -6.47 1.75
N ALA A 42 1.66 -6.18 0.71
CA ALA A 42 1.35 -5.11 -0.25
C ALA A 42 -0.02 -5.34 -0.92
N ARG A 43 -0.33 -6.58 -1.30
CA ARG A 43 -1.65 -6.94 -1.84
C ARG A 43 -2.77 -6.71 -0.84
N ALA A 44 -2.57 -7.07 0.43
CA ALA A 44 -3.56 -6.87 1.49
C ALA A 44 -3.87 -5.38 1.74
N VAL A 45 -2.88 -4.51 1.55
CA VAL A 45 -3.02 -3.03 1.65
C VAL A 45 -3.69 -2.41 0.42
N GLY A 46 -3.84 -3.17 -0.68
CA GLY A 46 -4.48 -2.71 -1.91
C GLY A 46 -3.52 -2.37 -3.05
N CYS A 47 -2.24 -2.72 -2.95
CA CYS A 47 -1.32 -2.60 -4.08
C CYS A 47 -1.58 -3.70 -5.13
N SER A 48 -1.55 -3.30 -6.40
CA SER A 48 -1.55 -4.22 -7.54
C SER A 48 -0.13 -4.73 -7.79
N VAL A 49 0.09 -6.00 -7.44
CA VAL A 49 1.37 -6.71 -7.56
C VAL A 49 1.29 -7.93 -8.49
N VAL A 50 0.31 -7.97 -9.40
CA VAL A 50 0.06 -9.10 -10.32
C VAL A 50 1.25 -9.43 -11.24
N ASN A 51 2.06 -8.43 -11.57
CA ASN A 51 3.21 -8.57 -12.48
C ASN A 51 4.56 -8.48 -11.73
N ILE A 52 4.58 -8.67 -10.41
CA ILE A 52 5.81 -8.59 -9.61
C ILE A 52 6.03 -9.93 -8.91
N GLY A 53 7.09 -10.64 -9.30
CA GLY A 53 7.55 -11.86 -8.65
C GLY A 53 8.52 -11.57 -7.51
N THR A 54 8.79 -12.59 -6.68
CA THR A 54 9.81 -12.50 -5.62
C THR A 54 11.20 -12.24 -6.19
N ARG A 55 11.49 -12.82 -7.36
CA ARG A 55 12.77 -12.65 -8.07
C ARG A 55 12.96 -11.23 -8.59
N ASP A 56 11.91 -10.56 -9.04
CA ASP A 56 12.00 -9.16 -9.48
C ASP A 56 12.40 -8.23 -8.32
N LEU A 57 11.96 -8.57 -7.10
CA LEU A 57 12.32 -7.87 -5.88
C LEU A 57 13.74 -8.22 -5.38
N ASP A 58 14.17 -9.48 -5.56
CA ASP A 58 15.54 -9.90 -5.23
C ASP A 58 16.57 -9.27 -6.18
N GLU A 59 16.25 -9.21 -7.48
CA GLU A 59 17.03 -8.49 -8.50
C GLU A 59 16.95 -6.96 -8.36
N GLY A 60 16.01 -6.44 -7.56
CA GLY A 60 15.88 -5.01 -7.27
C GLY A 60 15.51 -4.17 -8.50
N ARG A 61 14.68 -4.71 -9.40
CA ARG A 61 14.33 -4.04 -10.67
C ARG A 61 13.73 -2.64 -10.42
N PRO A 62 14.41 -1.55 -10.84
CA PRO A 62 14.06 -0.20 -10.41
C PRO A 62 12.62 0.19 -10.72
N HIS A 63 12.14 -0.11 -11.94
CA HIS A 63 10.80 0.26 -12.39
C HIS A 63 9.68 -0.41 -11.56
N LEU A 64 9.88 -1.66 -11.12
CA LEU A 64 8.90 -2.39 -10.30
C LEU A 64 8.92 -1.90 -8.86
N VAL A 65 10.11 -1.64 -8.30
CA VAL A 65 10.25 -1.08 -6.95
C VAL A 65 9.64 0.32 -6.88
N LEU A 66 9.94 1.20 -7.86
CA LEU A 66 9.35 2.54 -7.96
C LEU A 66 7.83 2.47 -8.11
N GLY A 67 7.32 1.57 -8.96
CA GLY A 67 5.88 1.36 -9.12
C GLY A 67 5.20 0.94 -7.82
N LEU A 68 5.82 0.06 -7.04
CA LEU A 68 5.29 -0.37 -5.75
C LEU A 68 5.29 0.76 -4.71
N ILE A 69 6.37 1.55 -4.59
CA ILE A 69 6.38 2.66 -3.61
C ILE A 69 5.39 3.75 -4.02
N SER A 70 5.24 4.02 -5.32
CA SER A 70 4.26 4.99 -5.81
C SER A 70 2.84 4.62 -5.41
N GLN A 71 2.48 3.33 -5.50
CA GLN A 71 1.18 2.84 -5.03
C GLN A 71 1.04 2.96 -3.52
N LEU A 72 2.07 2.62 -2.73
CA LEU A 72 2.05 2.76 -1.27
C LEU A 72 1.87 4.22 -0.83
N ILE A 73 2.57 5.17 -1.46
CA ILE A 73 2.42 6.61 -1.19
C ILE A 73 0.99 7.05 -1.52
N LYS A 74 0.43 6.61 -2.66
CA LYS A 74 -0.95 6.93 -3.04
C LYS A 74 -1.95 6.42 -2.01
N ILE A 75 -1.76 5.20 -1.51
CA ILE A 75 -2.63 4.61 -0.47
C ILE A 75 -2.53 5.40 0.83
N GLN A 76 -1.32 5.74 1.28
CA GLN A 76 -1.10 6.52 2.49
C GLN A 76 -1.82 7.88 2.42
N LEU A 77 -1.62 8.62 1.33
CA LEU A 77 -2.25 9.94 1.12
C LEU A 77 -3.77 9.85 1.06
N LEU A 78 -4.32 8.87 0.34
CA LEU A 78 -5.78 8.70 0.23
C LEU A 78 -6.42 8.24 1.54
N THR A 79 -5.70 7.46 2.34
CA THR A 79 -6.18 7.03 3.67
C THR A 79 -6.27 8.23 4.62
N ASP A 80 -5.30 9.14 4.57
CA ASP A 80 -5.32 10.39 5.32
C ASP A 80 -6.39 11.37 4.85
N LEU A 81 -6.70 11.36 3.55
CA LEU A 81 -7.79 12.16 2.97
C LEU A 81 -9.17 11.50 3.10
N SER A 82 -9.29 10.34 3.76
CA SER A 82 -10.58 9.66 3.88
C SER A 82 -11.63 10.53 4.57
N LEU A 83 -12.86 10.50 4.05
CA LEU A 83 -14.02 11.32 4.44
C LEU A 83 -14.27 11.42 5.95
N LYS A 84 -13.84 10.42 6.73
CA LYS A 84 -13.93 10.43 8.20
C LYS A 84 -13.10 11.52 8.87
N LYS A 85 -11.99 11.95 8.25
CA LYS A 85 -11.11 13.02 8.78
C LYS A 85 -11.49 14.41 8.24
N MET A 86 -12.35 14.49 7.22
CA MET A 86 -12.79 15.74 6.60
C MET A 86 -14.31 15.77 6.45
N PRO A 87 -15.07 16.03 7.53
CA PRO A 87 -16.53 16.13 7.48
C PRO A 87 -17.02 17.19 6.48
N GLN A 88 -16.20 18.20 6.19
CA GLN A 88 -16.48 19.25 5.19
C GLN A 88 -16.66 18.70 3.76
N LEU A 89 -16.02 17.57 3.43
CA LEU A 89 -16.17 16.93 2.11
C LEU A 89 -17.50 16.18 2.00
N ILE A 90 -18.05 15.71 3.12
CA ILE A 90 -19.37 15.06 3.19
C ILE A 90 -20.45 16.11 2.96
N GLU A 91 -20.34 17.26 3.63
CA GLU A 91 -21.26 18.40 3.49
C GLU A 91 -21.31 18.91 2.03
N LEU A 92 -20.15 19.01 1.37
CA LEU A 92 -20.08 19.42 -0.04
C LEU A 92 -20.71 18.40 -1.02
N VAL A 93 -20.58 17.10 -0.71
CA VAL A 93 -21.21 16.03 -1.49
C VAL A 93 -22.73 16.04 -1.30
N GLU A 94 -23.20 16.23 -0.07
CA GLU A 94 -24.64 16.34 0.23
C GLU A 94 -25.26 17.57 -0.46
N ASP A 95 -24.59 18.73 -0.44
CA ASP A 95 -25.06 19.93 -1.14
C ASP A 95 -25.13 19.73 -2.67
N SER A 96 -24.19 18.98 -3.26
CA SER A 96 -24.21 18.68 -4.69
C SER A 96 -25.41 17.79 -5.09
N ASP A 97 -25.78 16.82 -4.26
CA ASP A 97 -26.93 15.94 -4.50
C ASP A 97 -28.28 16.68 -4.37
N VAL A 98 -28.36 17.67 -3.48
CA VAL A 98 -29.54 18.55 -3.35
C VAL A 98 -29.71 19.44 -4.57
N MET A 99 -28.60 19.96 -5.14
CA MET A 99 -28.62 20.77 -6.36
C MET A 99 -29.00 19.96 -7.61
N ILE A 100 -28.53 18.71 -7.73
CA ILE A 100 -28.86 17.84 -8.88
C ILE A 100 -30.35 17.42 -8.86
N LYS A 101 -30.94 17.19 -7.67
CA LYS A 101 -32.37 16.90 -7.55
C LYS A 101 -33.28 18.09 -7.88
N HIS A 102 -32.79 19.33 -7.78
CA HIS A 102 -33.56 20.53 -8.15
C HIS A 102 -33.54 20.87 -9.65
N ILE A 103 -32.63 20.27 -10.42
CA ILE A 103 -32.52 20.48 -11.88
C ILE A 103 -33.27 19.39 -12.66
N SER A 104 -33.73 18.34 -11.97
CA SER A 104 -34.57 17.28 -12.54
C SER A 104 -36.04 17.65 -12.42
N PHE A 105 -36.49 18.65 -13.19
CA PHE A 105 -37.91 18.88 -13.50
C PHE A 105 -38.22 18.42 -14.93
#